data_AF-A0A846H847-F1
#
_entry.id   AF-A0A846H847-F1
#
_cell.length_a   1.000
_cell.length_b   1.000
_cell.length_c   1.000
_cell.angle_alpha   90.00
_cell.angle_beta   90.00
_cell.angle_gamma   90.00
#
_symmetry.space_group_name_H-M   'P 1'
#
loop_
_entity.id
_entity.type
_entity.pdbx_description
1 polymer ?
#
loop_
_entity_poly.entity_id
_entity_poly.type
_entity_poly.pdbx_seq_one_letter_code
_entity_poly.pdbx_strand_id
1 'polypeptide(L)'
;MKLISDPPIPVKIQKMKERVRWNHSSIVSRGIDQTSMVLDDGRDDRPDFSFMVIGDTGTKSHYGEHPQRKIAELMLPHRDSCRFVLHTGDVIYVVGSHEYYRSNFIEPYREFLENGENPKSIRYDRMVFNLPILPVPGNHDYYDVPLMYRWLTGTTQPLRRMFRYKDIEIGWHGSYQGNAYAKAFLDYLQAIASPKELERHLDKHYTAKSDTGRCLRYQPGHFTRLPNRYYTFRYGGIDFFALDSNTFNEPLPLPATKEGEINRRELEKRRREIDQEESEILGLCDRLNPDNPKQAEQLDELSAKLDQINEIKVDIEKQLASHKPSAIDFEQLEWLKQRLIESWHTSDVRGRIIYFHHPPYVTESNKWHQAQTLAVRRRLRACFDAVALQVGSLTQGRSIVDLIFNGHAHCLEYLRTADTGYADSHINCIISGGSGHFPRRQRKEGRELMETFEEIDGSKSRKIADSLLYVGREGYKPHRRLPYSFVRIDVQSGSPPKFIIRPFVAERVGENWSDRAMEAFVI
;
A
#
# COMPACT_ATOMS: atom_id res chain seq x y z
N MET A 1 21.52 -6.09 13.18
CA MET A 1 21.60 -7.34 12.36
C MET A 1 20.57 -7.22 11.23
N LYS A 2 20.89 -7.43 9.94
CA LYS A 2 19.86 -7.21 8.89
C LYS A 2 18.89 -8.39 8.82
N LEU A 3 17.67 -8.21 9.31
CA LEU A 3 16.61 -9.23 9.31
C LEU A 3 15.81 -9.24 8.00
N ILE A 4 15.72 -8.09 7.33
CA ILE A 4 15.05 -7.90 6.04
C ILE A 4 16.00 -7.24 5.04
N SER A 5 15.71 -7.41 3.76
CA SER A 5 16.41 -6.79 2.63
C SER A 5 15.39 -6.17 1.68
N ASP A 6 15.47 -4.87 1.45
CA ASP A 6 14.71 -4.19 0.40
C ASP A 6 15.48 -4.25 -0.93
N PRO A 7 14.93 -4.84 -2.01
CA PRO A 7 15.61 -4.82 -3.30
C PRO A 7 15.72 -3.40 -3.86
N PRO A 8 16.80 -3.06 -4.59
CA PRO A 8 16.93 -1.77 -5.26
C PRO A 8 15.79 -1.53 -6.26
N ILE A 9 15.40 -0.26 -6.45
CA ILE A 9 14.33 0.13 -7.38
C ILE A 9 14.49 -0.46 -8.80
N PRO A 10 15.69 -0.42 -9.44
CA PRO A 10 15.89 -1.07 -10.75
C PRO A 10 15.49 -2.54 -10.77
N VAL A 11 15.80 -3.27 -9.70
CA VAL A 11 15.51 -4.71 -9.58
C VAL A 11 14.00 -4.91 -9.45
N LYS A 12 13.31 -4.09 -8.64
CA LYS A 12 11.84 -4.12 -8.52
C LYS A 12 11.19 -3.92 -9.89
N ILE A 13 11.58 -2.87 -10.61
CA ILE A 13 11.04 -2.53 -11.94
C ILE A 13 11.32 -3.67 -12.93
N GLN A 14 12.58 -4.09 -13.05
CA GLN A 14 12.98 -5.14 -13.99
C GLN A 14 12.21 -6.43 -13.75
N LYS A 15 12.15 -6.89 -12.50
CA LYS A 15 11.46 -8.14 -12.14
C LYS A 15 9.98 -8.07 -12.44
N MET A 16 9.31 -6.95 -12.15
CA MET A 16 7.89 -6.81 -12.49
C MET A 16 7.66 -6.78 -14.00
N LYS A 17 8.52 -6.11 -14.78
CA LYS A 17 8.46 -6.12 -16.25
C LYS A 17 8.64 -7.53 -16.84
N GLU A 18 9.59 -8.31 -16.31
CA GLU A 18 9.81 -9.71 -16.72
C GLU A 18 8.54 -10.55 -16.51
N ARG A 19 7.87 -10.37 -15.36
CA ARG A 19 6.69 -11.16 -14.94
C ARG A 19 5.47 -10.93 -15.82
N VAL A 20 5.25 -9.69 -16.24
CA VAL A 20 4.15 -9.32 -17.16
C VAL A 20 4.58 -9.35 -18.63
N ARG A 21 5.81 -9.79 -18.94
CA ARG A 21 6.37 -9.76 -20.31
C ARG A 21 6.18 -8.41 -21.00
N TRP A 22 6.59 -7.35 -20.31
CA TRP A 22 6.42 -5.96 -20.74
C TRP A 22 6.86 -5.76 -22.20
N ASN A 23 5.98 -5.18 -23.02
CA ASN A 23 6.18 -4.89 -24.44
C ASN A 23 6.56 -6.11 -25.31
N HIS A 24 6.14 -7.32 -24.93
CA HIS A 24 6.34 -8.50 -25.76
C HIS A 24 5.67 -8.34 -27.14
N SER A 25 6.27 -8.87 -28.20
CA SER A 25 5.80 -8.68 -29.60
C SER A 25 4.32 -9.06 -29.80
N SER A 26 3.87 -10.18 -29.23
CA SER A 26 2.47 -10.62 -29.27
C SER A 26 1.49 -9.66 -28.59
N ILE A 27 1.96 -8.86 -27.62
CA ILE A 27 1.17 -7.85 -26.90
C ILE A 27 1.08 -6.58 -27.76
N VAL A 28 2.24 -6.08 -28.21
CA VAL A 28 2.34 -4.86 -29.03
C VAL A 28 1.57 -5.00 -30.34
N SER A 29 1.71 -6.14 -31.04
CA SER A 29 1.00 -6.42 -32.30
C SER A 29 -0.52 -6.49 -32.16
N ARG A 30 -1.02 -6.77 -30.95
CA ARG A 30 -2.46 -6.78 -30.62
C ARG A 30 -2.97 -5.43 -30.12
N GLY A 31 -2.11 -4.41 -30.02
CA GLY A 31 -2.45 -3.13 -29.43
C GLY A 31 -2.93 -3.27 -27.99
N ILE A 32 -2.31 -4.18 -27.23
CA ILE A 32 -2.69 -4.42 -25.84
C ILE A 32 -2.01 -3.40 -24.93
N ASP A 33 -2.83 -2.67 -24.19
CA ASP A 33 -2.42 -1.82 -23.09
C ASP A 33 -2.27 -2.63 -21.81
N GLN A 34 -1.01 -2.89 -21.44
CA GLN A 34 -0.65 -3.63 -20.22
C GLN A 34 -0.82 -2.82 -18.93
N THR A 35 -1.36 -1.61 -18.99
CA THR A 35 -1.59 -0.76 -17.82
C THR A 35 -3.06 -0.45 -17.59
N SER A 36 -3.95 -1.02 -18.40
CA SER A 36 -5.39 -0.79 -18.31
C SER A 36 -6.15 -2.09 -18.10
N MET A 37 -7.27 -2.00 -17.40
CA MET A 37 -8.27 -3.05 -17.35
C MET A 37 -9.69 -2.47 -17.37
N VAL A 38 -10.65 -3.30 -17.76
CA VAL A 38 -12.08 -3.05 -17.55
C VAL A 38 -12.58 -4.03 -16.50
N LEU A 39 -13.23 -3.50 -15.46
CA LEU A 39 -13.94 -4.31 -14.47
C LEU A 39 -15.30 -4.70 -15.04
N ASP A 40 -15.40 -5.93 -15.53
CA ASP A 40 -16.62 -6.53 -16.07
C ASP A 40 -17.30 -7.36 -14.98
N ASP A 41 -17.96 -6.66 -14.05
CA ASP A 41 -18.69 -7.26 -12.92
C ASP A 41 -20.13 -7.68 -13.29
N GLY A 42 -20.51 -7.56 -14.56
CA GLY A 42 -21.84 -7.90 -15.08
C GLY A 42 -22.95 -6.96 -14.60
N ARG A 43 -22.61 -5.80 -14.01
CA ARG A 43 -23.58 -4.81 -13.56
C ARG A 43 -23.58 -3.58 -14.49
N ASP A 44 -24.70 -2.84 -14.47
CA ASP A 44 -24.79 -1.57 -15.19
C ASP A 44 -23.74 -0.59 -14.68
N ASP A 45 -23.04 0.09 -15.59
CA ASP A 45 -22.11 1.18 -15.26
C ASP A 45 -22.90 2.42 -14.81
N ARG A 46 -23.31 2.41 -13.53
CA ARG A 46 -24.07 3.50 -12.93
C ARG A 46 -23.13 4.54 -12.32
N PRO A 47 -23.45 5.84 -12.45
CA PRO A 47 -22.65 6.90 -11.85
C PRO A 47 -22.68 6.87 -10.32
N ASP A 48 -23.72 6.28 -9.72
CA ASP A 48 -23.82 6.03 -8.29
C ASP A 48 -23.33 4.60 -7.97
N PHE A 49 -22.29 4.49 -7.15
CA PHE A 49 -21.78 3.19 -6.70
C PHE A 49 -21.02 3.32 -5.38
N SER A 50 -20.71 2.18 -4.77
CA SER A 50 -19.91 2.13 -3.54
C SER A 50 -18.71 1.20 -3.69
N PHE A 51 -17.64 1.50 -2.97
CA PHE A 51 -16.48 0.62 -2.84
C PHE A 51 -15.90 0.71 -1.42
N MET A 52 -15.03 -0.25 -1.06
CA MET A 52 -14.33 -0.26 0.22
C MET A 52 -12.83 -0.04 0.03
N VAL A 53 -12.15 0.45 1.06
CA VAL A 53 -10.71 0.66 1.10
C VAL A 53 -10.13 0.05 2.37
N ILE A 54 -9.06 -0.72 2.20
CA ILE A 54 -8.24 -1.33 3.27
C ILE A 54 -6.76 -1.23 2.90
N GLY A 55 -5.88 -1.49 3.85
CA GLY A 55 -4.43 -1.44 3.66
C GLY A 55 -3.68 -2.03 4.84
N ASP A 56 -2.40 -2.39 4.63
CA ASP A 56 -1.51 -2.85 5.69
C ASP A 56 -2.14 -4.03 6.45
N THR A 57 -2.58 -4.99 5.65
CA THR A 57 -3.15 -6.24 6.12
C THR A 57 -2.08 -7.31 6.10
N GLY A 58 -2.38 -8.52 6.54
CA GLY A 58 -1.45 -9.63 6.42
C GLY A 58 -0.67 -9.94 7.68
N THR A 59 -1.18 -9.58 8.86
CA THR A 59 -0.62 -10.00 10.15
C THR A 59 -1.13 -11.38 10.57
N LYS A 60 -0.31 -12.14 11.29
CA LYS A 60 -0.71 -13.46 11.79
C LYS A 60 -1.73 -13.31 12.91
N SER A 61 -2.54 -14.37 13.11
CA SER A 61 -3.34 -14.47 14.33
C SER A 61 -2.43 -14.76 15.53
N HIS A 62 -2.56 -13.93 16.56
CA HIS A 62 -1.97 -14.18 17.87
C HIS A 62 -3.11 -14.61 18.79
N TYR A 63 -3.00 -15.80 19.39
CA TYR A 63 -3.94 -16.28 20.41
C TYR A 63 -5.41 -16.38 19.98
N GLY A 64 -5.67 -16.66 18.71
CA GLY A 64 -7.03 -16.72 18.17
C GLY A 64 -7.64 -15.36 17.88
N GLU A 65 -6.95 -14.27 18.22
CA GLU A 65 -7.31 -12.93 17.79
C GLU A 65 -6.66 -12.63 16.44
N HIS A 66 -7.44 -12.02 15.56
CA HIS A 66 -6.98 -11.73 14.21
C HIS A 66 -7.62 -10.41 13.77
N PRO A 67 -6.94 -9.26 13.98
CA PRO A 67 -7.53 -7.94 13.74
C PRO A 67 -8.09 -7.76 12.33
N GLN A 68 -7.36 -8.18 11.30
CA GLN A 68 -7.88 -8.14 9.93
C GLN A 68 -9.08 -9.06 9.69
N ARG A 69 -9.23 -10.17 10.44
CA ARG A 69 -10.44 -10.99 10.35
C ARG A 69 -11.63 -10.24 10.94
N LYS A 70 -11.43 -9.49 12.03
CA LYS A 70 -12.45 -8.59 12.59
C LYS A 70 -12.86 -7.52 11.60
N ILE A 71 -11.91 -6.94 10.88
CA ILE A 71 -12.20 -6.00 9.79
C ILE A 71 -12.95 -6.68 8.64
N ALA A 72 -12.51 -7.85 8.19
CA ALA A 72 -13.21 -8.60 7.15
C ALA A 72 -14.67 -8.92 7.54
N GLU A 73 -14.92 -9.32 8.79
CA GLU A 73 -16.26 -9.55 9.34
C GLU A 73 -17.12 -8.26 9.32
N LEU A 74 -16.54 -7.13 9.72
CA LEU A 74 -17.22 -5.83 9.71
C LEU A 74 -17.49 -5.31 8.28
N MET A 75 -16.76 -5.78 7.27
CA MET A 75 -17.00 -5.48 5.86
C MET A 75 -18.16 -6.29 5.26
N LEU A 76 -18.47 -7.48 5.80
CA LEU A 76 -19.47 -8.40 5.21
C LEU A 76 -20.86 -7.75 4.99
N PRO A 77 -21.41 -6.96 5.93
CA PRO A 77 -22.70 -6.29 5.72
C PRO A 77 -22.72 -5.31 4.54
N HIS A 78 -21.55 -4.88 4.06
CA HIS A 78 -21.43 -3.91 2.96
C HIS A 78 -21.05 -4.55 1.63
N ARG A 79 -20.60 -5.81 1.66
CA ARG A 79 -20.05 -6.56 0.52
C ARG A 79 -20.94 -6.49 -0.72
N ASP A 80 -22.24 -6.77 -0.59
CA ASP A 80 -23.15 -6.87 -1.75
C ASP A 80 -23.51 -5.51 -2.36
N SER A 81 -23.44 -4.45 -1.55
CA SER A 81 -23.69 -3.07 -1.98
C SER A 81 -22.48 -2.44 -2.67
N CYS A 82 -21.27 -2.89 -2.34
CA CYS A 82 -20.02 -2.41 -2.92
C CYS A 82 -19.65 -3.16 -4.21
N ARG A 83 -18.87 -2.51 -5.07
CA ARG A 83 -18.45 -3.05 -6.38
C ARG A 83 -17.08 -3.73 -6.32
N PHE A 84 -16.19 -3.19 -5.49
CA PHE A 84 -14.83 -3.69 -5.30
C PHE A 84 -14.25 -3.17 -3.98
N VAL A 85 -13.08 -3.70 -3.64
CA VAL A 85 -12.21 -3.27 -2.54
C VAL A 85 -10.90 -2.78 -3.12
N LEU A 86 -10.48 -1.56 -2.79
CA LEU A 86 -9.10 -1.10 -3.02
C LEU A 86 -8.22 -1.55 -1.85
N HIS A 87 -7.05 -2.11 -2.15
CA HIS A 87 -6.08 -2.48 -1.12
C HIS A 87 -4.77 -1.69 -1.30
N THR A 88 -4.44 -0.81 -0.36
CA THR A 88 -3.34 0.16 -0.48
C THR A 88 -1.94 -0.43 -0.17
N GLY A 89 -1.71 -1.70 -0.50
CA GLY A 89 -0.43 -2.38 -0.30
C GLY A 89 -0.15 -2.90 1.11
N ASP A 90 1.00 -3.58 1.21
CA ASP A 90 1.38 -4.45 2.32
C ASP A 90 0.28 -5.48 2.56
N VAL A 91 0.21 -6.44 1.64
CA VAL A 91 -0.83 -7.48 1.68
C VAL A 91 -0.44 -8.60 2.64
N ILE A 92 0.86 -8.82 2.82
CA ILE A 92 1.44 -9.89 3.64
C ILE A 92 2.63 -9.37 4.44
N TYR A 93 2.53 -9.44 5.77
CA TYR A 93 3.65 -9.22 6.70
C TYR A 93 4.31 -10.53 7.13
N VAL A 94 5.54 -10.48 7.69
CA VAL A 94 6.48 -9.32 7.75
C VAL A 94 7.34 -9.23 6.48
N VAL A 95 7.49 -10.32 5.76
CA VAL A 95 8.02 -10.33 4.40
C VAL A 95 6.94 -10.92 3.51
N GLY A 96 6.83 -10.46 2.26
CA GLY A 96 5.82 -10.88 1.30
C GLY A 96 5.98 -12.33 0.82
N SER A 97 6.25 -13.27 1.71
CA SER A 97 6.45 -14.68 1.43
C SER A 97 5.13 -15.36 1.08
N HIS A 98 5.18 -16.22 0.07
CA HIS A 98 4.05 -17.03 -0.34
C HIS A 98 3.53 -17.97 0.76
N GLU A 99 4.36 -18.30 1.75
CA GLU A 99 4.04 -19.22 2.85
C GLU A 99 2.91 -18.69 3.75
N TYR A 100 2.77 -17.36 3.84
CA TYR A 100 1.82 -16.71 4.74
C TYR A 100 0.51 -16.33 4.08
N TYR A 101 0.39 -16.38 2.75
CA TYR A 101 -0.84 -16.00 2.05
C TYR A 101 -2.07 -16.75 2.55
N ARG A 102 -1.92 -18.02 2.93
CA ARG A 102 -3.04 -18.79 3.42
C ARG A 102 -3.60 -18.24 4.74
N SER A 103 -2.75 -18.14 5.77
CA SER A 103 -3.17 -17.69 7.09
C SER A 103 -3.45 -16.20 7.14
N ASN A 104 -2.70 -15.40 6.37
CA ASN A 104 -2.68 -13.95 6.50
C ASN A 104 -3.53 -13.24 5.42
N PHE A 105 -4.09 -13.95 4.44
CA PHE A 105 -4.97 -13.32 3.44
C PHE A 105 -6.17 -14.21 3.06
N ILE A 106 -5.94 -15.45 2.65
CA ILE A 106 -7.01 -16.35 2.17
C ILE A 106 -8.01 -16.67 3.29
N GLU A 107 -7.53 -17.13 4.46
CA GLU A 107 -8.39 -17.50 5.58
C GLU A 107 -9.19 -16.30 6.15
N PRO A 108 -8.61 -15.10 6.30
CA PRO A 108 -9.32 -13.93 6.81
C PRO A 108 -10.36 -13.35 5.86
N TYR A 109 -10.07 -13.33 4.55
CA TYR A 109 -10.93 -12.78 3.51
C TYR A 109 -11.67 -13.85 2.69
N ARG A 110 -11.89 -15.03 3.28
CA ARG A 110 -12.47 -16.18 2.57
C ARG A 110 -13.80 -15.89 1.87
N GLU A 111 -14.66 -15.05 2.45
CA GLU A 111 -15.97 -14.69 1.87
C GLU A 111 -15.84 -13.84 0.58
N PHE A 112 -14.66 -13.29 0.30
CA PHE A 112 -14.34 -12.52 -0.90
C PHE A 112 -13.76 -13.41 -2.03
N LEU A 113 -13.54 -14.69 -1.75
CA LEU A 113 -12.91 -15.66 -2.67
C LEU A 113 -13.91 -16.72 -3.13
N GLU A 114 -13.76 -17.14 -4.39
CA GLU A 114 -14.35 -18.37 -4.87
C GLU A 114 -13.81 -19.57 -4.10
N ASN A 115 -14.69 -20.50 -3.71
CA ASN A 115 -14.38 -21.65 -2.86
C ASN A 115 -13.87 -21.28 -1.44
N GLY A 116 -14.19 -20.08 -0.96
CA GLY A 116 -13.83 -19.59 0.38
C GLY A 116 -14.27 -20.47 1.55
N GLU A 117 -15.30 -21.29 1.37
CA GLU A 117 -15.75 -22.28 2.38
C GLU A 117 -14.67 -23.33 2.72
N ASN A 118 -13.69 -23.53 1.83
CA ASN A 118 -12.53 -24.39 2.08
C ASN A 118 -11.22 -23.65 1.77
N PRO A 119 -10.76 -22.72 2.64
CA PRO A 119 -9.55 -21.92 2.41
C PRO A 119 -8.29 -22.76 2.19
N LYS A 120 -8.26 -24.01 2.70
CA LYS A 120 -7.12 -24.91 2.61
C LYS A 120 -6.84 -25.41 1.19
N SER A 121 -7.86 -25.43 0.32
CA SER A 121 -7.73 -25.86 -1.07
C SER A 121 -7.31 -24.71 -2.00
N ILE A 122 -7.46 -23.45 -1.55
CA ILE A 122 -7.12 -22.28 -2.34
C ILE A 122 -5.60 -22.09 -2.34
N ARG A 123 -5.00 -22.14 -3.52
CA ARG A 123 -3.60 -21.78 -3.70
C ARG A 123 -3.46 -20.27 -3.83
N TYR A 124 -2.44 -19.70 -3.20
CA TYR A 124 -2.17 -18.26 -3.27
C TYR A 124 -1.99 -17.76 -4.72
N ASP A 125 -1.41 -18.58 -5.60
CA ASP A 125 -1.16 -18.25 -7.00
C ASP A 125 -2.37 -18.53 -7.91
N ARG A 126 -3.53 -18.88 -7.36
CA ARG A 126 -4.78 -19.20 -8.10
C ARG A 126 -6.03 -18.66 -7.41
N MET A 127 -5.89 -17.60 -6.63
CA MET A 127 -7.04 -16.92 -6.03
C MET A 127 -7.96 -16.37 -7.12
N VAL A 128 -9.26 -16.57 -6.95
CA VAL A 128 -10.31 -15.99 -7.79
C VAL A 128 -11.26 -15.24 -6.86
N PHE A 129 -11.51 -13.97 -7.13
CA PHE A 129 -12.32 -13.10 -6.29
C PHE A 129 -13.77 -13.07 -6.74
N ASN A 130 -14.71 -13.27 -5.82
CA ASN A 130 -16.15 -13.12 -6.09
C ASN A 130 -16.62 -11.66 -5.90
N LEU A 131 -15.96 -10.91 -5.02
CA LEU A 131 -15.95 -9.46 -4.96
C LEU A 131 -14.49 -9.00 -5.18
N PRO A 132 -14.20 -8.17 -6.21
CA PRO A 132 -12.84 -7.76 -6.52
C PRO A 132 -12.10 -7.17 -5.32
N ILE A 133 -10.87 -7.63 -5.10
CA ILE A 133 -9.87 -6.93 -4.30
C ILE A 133 -8.77 -6.48 -5.27
N LEU A 134 -8.53 -5.18 -5.33
CA LEU A 134 -7.66 -4.51 -6.30
C LEU A 134 -6.43 -3.92 -5.56
N PRO A 135 -5.38 -4.73 -5.31
CA PRO A 135 -4.20 -4.26 -4.59
C PRO A 135 -3.21 -3.48 -5.45
N VAL A 136 -2.37 -2.72 -4.74
CA VAL A 136 -1.04 -2.24 -5.16
C VAL A 136 0.02 -2.90 -4.29
N PRO A 137 1.29 -3.01 -4.71
CA PRO A 137 2.34 -3.52 -3.83
C PRO A 137 2.76 -2.47 -2.78
N GLY A 138 2.97 -2.91 -1.54
CA GLY A 138 3.66 -2.17 -0.48
C GLY A 138 5.13 -2.57 -0.35
N ASN A 139 5.84 -2.02 0.64
CA ASN A 139 7.26 -2.35 0.82
C ASN A 139 7.46 -3.78 1.34
N HIS A 140 6.57 -4.27 2.20
CA HIS A 140 6.66 -5.65 2.71
C HIS A 140 6.43 -6.68 1.61
N ASP A 141 5.66 -6.33 0.57
CA ASP A 141 5.50 -7.17 -0.62
C ASP A 141 6.79 -7.35 -1.42
N TYR A 142 7.77 -6.45 -1.27
CA TYR A 142 9.09 -6.53 -1.92
C TYR A 142 10.21 -7.06 -1.01
N TYR A 143 10.02 -7.02 0.32
CA TYR A 143 11.06 -7.43 1.25
C TYR A 143 11.44 -8.90 1.10
N ASP A 144 12.73 -9.16 1.26
CA ASP A 144 13.34 -10.47 1.23
C ASP A 144 14.07 -10.77 2.53
N VAL A 145 14.24 -12.06 2.81
CA VAL A 145 15.09 -12.53 3.90
C VAL A 145 16.53 -12.74 3.38
N PRO A 146 17.58 -12.22 4.05
CA PRO A 146 18.96 -12.38 3.60
C PRO A 146 19.40 -13.84 3.49
N LEU A 147 20.29 -14.14 2.54
CA LEU A 147 20.66 -15.51 2.16
C LEU A 147 21.21 -16.36 3.32
N MET A 148 22.00 -15.75 4.22
CA MET A 148 22.55 -16.43 5.40
C MET A 148 21.46 -16.87 6.40
N TYR A 149 20.36 -16.11 6.51
CA TYR A 149 19.23 -16.48 7.36
C TYR A 149 18.47 -17.67 6.82
N ARG A 150 18.32 -17.79 5.49
CA ARG A 150 17.65 -18.94 4.85
C ARG A 150 18.29 -20.27 5.23
N TRP A 151 19.61 -20.30 5.40
CA TRP A 151 20.34 -21.51 5.82
C TRP A 151 20.18 -21.82 7.31
N LEU A 152 20.20 -20.80 8.17
CA LEU A 152 20.05 -20.94 9.63
C LEU A 152 18.62 -21.28 10.06
N THR A 153 17.61 -20.61 9.47
CA THR A 153 16.19 -20.94 9.70
C THR A 153 15.81 -22.24 9.01
N GLY A 154 16.41 -22.48 7.85
CA GLY A 154 16.23 -23.66 7.00
C GLY A 154 16.44 -24.99 7.71
N THR A 155 17.64 -25.12 8.26
CA THR A 155 18.15 -26.35 8.87
C THR A 155 17.60 -26.63 10.27
N THR A 156 17.03 -25.62 10.95
CA THR A 156 16.56 -25.74 12.34
C THR A 156 15.04 -25.84 12.49
N GLN A 157 14.26 -25.77 11.40
CA GLN A 157 12.79 -25.75 11.43
C GLN A 157 12.13 -26.97 12.13
N PRO A 158 12.59 -28.23 11.97
CA PRO A 158 12.02 -29.37 12.69
C PRO A 158 12.31 -29.30 14.18
N LEU A 159 13.53 -28.89 14.57
CA LEU A 159 13.90 -28.67 15.97
C LEU A 159 13.14 -27.49 16.58
N ARG A 160 12.94 -26.38 15.86
CA ARG A 160 12.15 -25.23 16.35
C ARG A 160 10.68 -25.57 16.55
N ARG A 161 10.08 -26.38 15.67
CA ARG A 161 8.73 -26.93 15.87
C ARG A 161 8.65 -27.86 17.08
N MET A 162 9.71 -28.63 17.33
CA MET A 162 9.78 -29.59 18.43
C MET A 162 10.05 -28.91 19.79
N PHE A 163 10.78 -27.79 19.80
CA PHE A 163 11.14 -27.03 21.00
C PHE A 163 10.39 -25.69 21.16
N ARG A 164 9.39 -25.40 20.31
CA ARG A 164 8.59 -24.15 20.27
C ARG A 164 9.44 -22.86 20.38
N TYR A 165 10.68 -22.90 19.91
CA TYR A 165 11.66 -21.83 20.09
C TYR A 165 11.66 -20.88 18.88
N LYS A 166 11.40 -19.59 19.13
CA LYS A 166 11.56 -18.44 18.22
C LYS A 166 10.70 -18.45 16.95
N ASP A 167 9.42 -18.11 17.11
CA ASP A 167 8.52 -17.64 16.04
C ASP A 167 8.79 -16.14 15.76
N ILE A 168 9.99 -15.79 15.31
CA ILE A 168 10.19 -14.52 14.60
C ILE A 168 9.70 -14.79 13.17
N GLU A 169 8.76 -13.98 12.65
CA GLU A 169 8.08 -14.15 11.35
C GLU A 169 9.00 -13.98 10.13
N ILE A 170 10.06 -14.77 10.08
CA ILE A 170 11.00 -14.86 8.99
C ILE A 170 10.92 -16.31 8.53
N GLY A 171 10.03 -16.55 7.56
CA GLY A 171 9.86 -17.84 6.91
C GLY A 171 11.14 -18.32 6.23
N TRP A 172 11.08 -19.48 5.59
CA TRP A 172 12.20 -19.99 4.77
C TRP A 172 12.52 -19.05 3.61
N HIS A 173 11.49 -18.36 3.12
CA HIS A 173 11.49 -17.60 1.90
C HIS A 173 11.06 -16.16 2.14
N GLY A 174 11.65 -15.23 1.39
CA GLY A 174 11.17 -13.86 1.28
C GLY A 174 10.15 -13.71 0.15
N SER A 175 9.89 -12.48 -0.28
CA SER A 175 9.02 -12.22 -1.42
C SER A 175 9.61 -12.64 -2.78
N TYR A 176 10.93 -12.85 -2.84
CA TYR A 176 11.72 -12.92 -4.06
C TYR A 176 11.51 -11.68 -4.93
N GLN A 177 11.77 -10.51 -4.35
CA GLN A 177 11.59 -9.21 -4.97
C GLN A 177 10.17 -9.03 -5.54
N GLY A 178 9.14 -9.35 -4.76
CA GLY A 178 7.73 -9.22 -5.16
C GLY A 178 7.16 -10.34 -6.03
N ASN A 179 7.83 -11.49 -6.13
CA ASN A 179 7.37 -12.60 -6.97
C ASN A 179 6.07 -13.22 -6.43
N ALA A 180 5.96 -13.35 -5.10
CA ALA A 180 4.76 -13.89 -4.47
C ALA A 180 3.54 -13.01 -4.75
N TYR A 181 3.67 -11.68 -4.56
CA TYR A 181 2.65 -10.70 -4.94
C TYR A 181 2.26 -10.83 -6.42
N ALA A 182 3.25 -10.89 -7.30
CA ALA A 182 2.99 -10.97 -8.73
C ALA A 182 2.24 -12.24 -9.13
N LYS A 183 2.57 -13.40 -8.53
CA LYS A 183 1.83 -14.65 -8.77
C LYS A 183 0.43 -14.65 -8.16
N ALA A 184 0.26 -13.95 -7.04
CA ALA A 184 -1.03 -13.84 -6.36
C ALA A 184 -2.01 -12.96 -7.13
N PHE A 185 -1.58 -11.80 -7.61
CA PHE A 185 -2.50 -10.77 -8.09
C PHE A 185 -2.33 -10.39 -9.56
N LEU A 186 -1.11 -10.41 -10.10
CA LEU A 186 -0.89 -10.00 -11.50
C LEU A 186 -1.21 -11.14 -12.47
N ASP A 187 -1.49 -10.77 -13.72
CA ASP A 187 -1.50 -11.72 -14.82
C ASP A 187 -0.06 -12.13 -15.14
N TYR A 188 0.40 -13.19 -14.46
CA TYR A 188 1.79 -13.64 -14.45
C TYR A 188 2.18 -14.34 -15.77
N LEU A 189 2.29 -13.56 -16.84
CA LEU A 189 2.55 -14.04 -18.20
C LEU A 189 3.90 -14.77 -18.35
N GLN A 190 4.87 -14.51 -17.47
CA GLN A 190 6.16 -15.19 -17.47
C GLN A 190 6.05 -16.71 -17.36
N ALA A 191 5.01 -17.23 -16.69
CA ALA A 191 4.79 -18.68 -16.55
C ALA A 191 4.30 -19.37 -17.85
N ILE A 192 3.87 -18.62 -18.87
CA ILE A 192 3.32 -19.19 -20.11
C ILE A 192 4.47 -19.51 -21.08
N ALA A 193 4.97 -20.74 -21.07
CA ALA A 193 6.18 -21.10 -21.82
C ALA A 193 6.03 -20.99 -23.35
N SER A 194 4.89 -21.43 -23.91
CA SER A 194 4.70 -21.47 -25.37
C SER A 194 4.20 -20.14 -25.94
N PRO A 195 4.78 -19.63 -27.04
CA PRO A 195 4.26 -18.45 -27.74
C PRO A 195 2.79 -18.59 -28.16
N LYS A 196 2.39 -19.78 -28.65
CA LYS A 196 1.01 -20.06 -29.05
C LYS A 196 0.04 -20.04 -27.86
N GLU A 197 0.50 -20.51 -26.70
CA GLU A 197 -0.30 -20.44 -25.47
C GLU A 197 -0.43 -19.01 -24.97
N LEU A 198 0.62 -18.20 -25.09
CA LEU A 198 0.57 -16.77 -24.77
C LEU A 198 -0.46 -16.08 -25.67
N GLU A 199 -0.41 -16.29 -26.98
CA GLU A 199 -1.37 -15.70 -27.91
C GLU A 199 -2.82 -16.08 -27.57
N ARG A 200 -3.07 -17.38 -27.32
CA ARG A 200 -4.39 -17.85 -26.90
C ARG A 200 -4.83 -17.24 -25.57
N HIS A 201 -3.91 -17.07 -24.62
CA HIS A 201 -4.20 -16.41 -23.34
C HIS A 201 -4.57 -14.94 -23.55
N LEU A 202 -3.79 -14.20 -24.34
CA LEU A 202 -4.06 -12.81 -24.67
C LEU A 202 -5.42 -12.66 -25.38
N ASP A 203 -5.72 -13.53 -26.34
CA ASP A 203 -6.99 -13.50 -27.07
C ASP A 203 -8.20 -13.93 -26.22
N LYS A 204 -7.97 -14.65 -25.12
CA LYS A 204 -9.01 -15.01 -24.16
C LYS A 204 -9.26 -13.91 -23.12
N HIS A 205 -8.21 -13.28 -22.59
CA HIS A 205 -8.30 -12.43 -21.39
C HIS A 205 -8.13 -10.93 -21.66
N TYR A 206 -7.50 -10.54 -22.77
CA TYR A 206 -7.33 -9.13 -23.17
C TYR A 206 -8.32 -8.78 -24.28
N THR A 207 -9.60 -8.90 -23.96
CA THR A 207 -10.71 -8.73 -24.92
C THR A 207 -11.50 -7.44 -24.70
N ALA A 208 -11.31 -6.77 -23.57
CA ALA A 208 -11.88 -5.46 -23.31
C ALA A 208 -11.19 -4.38 -24.16
N LYS A 209 -11.85 -3.24 -24.31
CA LYS A 209 -11.31 -2.07 -25.00
C LYS A 209 -11.30 -0.87 -24.06
N SER A 210 -10.22 -0.10 -24.11
CA SER A 210 -10.08 1.23 -23.52
C SER A 210 -9.73 2.23 -24.61
N ASP A 211 -9.63 3.50 -24.24
CA ASP A 211 -9.23 4.60 -25.14
C ASP A 211 -7.83 4.39 -25.75
N THR A 212 -7.00 3.54 -25.14
CA THR A 212 -5.62 3.23 -25.54
C THR A 212 -5.42 1.88 -26.21
N GLY A 213 -6.50 1.10 -26.42
CA GLY A 213 -6.44 -0.15 -27.17
C GLY A 213 -7.16 -1.32 -26.50
N ARG A 214 -6.71 -2.54 -26.77
CA ARG A 214 -7.21 -3.74 -26.08
C ARG A 214 -6.64 -3.76 -24.67
N CYS A 215 -7.41 -4.17 -23.68
CA CYS A 215 -6.95 -4.22 -22.30
C CYS A 215 -7.48 -5.47 -21.59
N LEU A 216 -6.98 -5.71 -20.38
CA LEU A 216 -7.37 -6.87 -19.58
C LEU A 216 -8.85 -6.77 -19.19
N ARG A 217 -9.61 -7.83 -19.41
CA ARG A 217 -11.00 -7.94 -18.95
C ARG A 217 -11.00 -8.64 -17.59
N TYR A 218 -11.17 -7.86 -16.52
CA TYR A 218 -11.27 -8.41 -15.16
C TYR A 218 -12.70 -8.90 -14.93
N GLN A 219 -12.87 -10.18 -14.62
CA GLN A 219 -14.18 -10.82 -14.48
C GLN A 219 -14.28 -11.50 -13.10
N PRO A 220 -15.04 -10.93 -12.15
CA PRO A 220 -15.30 -11.55 -10.86
C PRO A 220 -15.81 -13.00 -11.02
N GLY A 221 -15.36 -13.89 -10.15
CA GLY A 221 -15.68 -15.32 -10.18
C GLY A 221 -14.98 -16.13 -11.28
N HIS A 222 -14.26 -15.48 -12.22
CA HIS A 222 -13.71 -16.17 -13.39
C HIS A 222 -12.21 -15.87 -13.64
N PHE A 223 -11.87 -14.60 -13.82
CA PHE A 223 -10.51 -14.17 -14.12
C PHE A 223 -10.23 -12.81 -13.47
N THR A 224 -9.60 -12.86 -12.29
CA THR A 224 -9.45 -11.71 -11.40
C THR A 224 -7.99 -11.33 -11.23
N ARG A 225 -7.29 -11.14 -12.36
CA ARG A 225 -5.88 -10.75 -12.42
C ARG A 225 -5.73 -9.29 -12.76
N LEU A 226 -4.66 -8.66 -12.27
CA LEU A 226 -4.29 -7.29 -12.58
C LEU A 226 -3.27 -7.25 -13.73
N PRO A 227 -3.34 -6.24 -14.61
CA PRO A 227 -2.48 -6.21 -15.79
C PRO A 227 -1.01 -5.89 -15.46
N ASN A 228 -0.75 -5.12 -14.40
CA ASN A 228 0.59 -4.66 -14.02
C ASN A 228 0.61 -4.16 -12.55
N ARG A 229 1.79 -3.86 -12.02
CA ARG A 229 1.99 -3.32 -10.65
C ARG A 229 1.42 -1.91 -10.46
N TYR A 230 1.27 -1.18 -11.56
CA TYR A 230 0.56 0.10 -11.66
C TYR A 230 -0.42 -0.01 -12.83
N TYR A 231 -1.64 0.48 -12.66
CA TYR A 231 -2.71 0.27 -13.63
C TYR A 231 -3.83 1.29 -13.45
N THR A 232 -4.70 1.37 -14.44
CA THR A 232 -5.90 2.20 -14.41
C THR A 232 -7.14 1.43 -14.86
N PHE A 233 -8.28 1.84 -14.33
CA PHE A 233 -9.61 1.41 -14.76
C PHE A 233 -10.61 2.53 -14.53
N ARG A 234 -11.73 2.50 -15.27
CA ARG A 234 -12.84 3.43 -15.12
C ARG A 234 -14.07 2.70 -14.58
N TYR A 235 -14.77 3.30 -13.63
CA TYR A 235 -16.03 2.79 -13.11
C TYR A 235 -16.95 3.96 -12.70
N GLY A 236 -18.19 3.99 -13.17
CA GLY A 236 -19.15 5.06 -12.87
C GLY A 236 -18.69 6.45 -13.32
N GLY A 237 -17.87 6.53 -14.38
CA GLY A 237 -17.22 7.77 -14.84
C GLY A 237 -16.08 8.27 -13.94
N ILE A 238 -15.62 7.47 -12.98
CA ILE A 238 -14.45 7.77 -12.15
C ILE A 238 -13.24 7.01 -12.69
N ASP A 239 -12.16 7.72 -12.97
CA ASP A 239 -10.87 7.10 -13.28
C ASP A 239 -10.10 6.79 -12.01
N PHE A 240 -9.64 5.54 -11.89
CA PHE A 240 -8.80 5.07 -10.80
C PHE A 240 -7.37 4.85 -11.30
N PHE A 241 -6.38 5.36 -10.57
CA PHE A 241 -4.95 5.19 -10.87
C PHE A 241 -4.24 4.50 -9.70
N ALA A 242 -3.85 3.26 -9.93
CA ALA A 242 -3.08 2.44 -8.99
C ALA A 242 -1.58 2.66 -9.23
N LEU A 243 -0.82 3.05 -8.21
CA LEU A 243 0.63 3.26 -8.33
C LEU A 243 1.42 2.34 -7.41
N ASP A 244 2.59 1.93 -7.89
CA ASP A 244 3.64 1.33 -7.08
C ASP A 244 4.63 2.39 -6.60
N SER A 245 4.33 2.95 -5.43
CA SER A 245 5.18 3.93 -4.74
C SER A 245 6.58 3.42 -4.36
N ASN A 246 6.82 2.11 -4.36
CA ASN A 246 8.15 1.56 -4.04
C ASN A 246 9.21 1.87 -5.07
N THR A 247 8.83 2.32 -6.26
CA THR A 247 9.74 2.59 -7.38
C THR A 247 9.99 4.08 -7.60
N PHE A 248 9.38 4.93 -6.78
CA PHE A 248 9.62 6.37 -6.77
C PHE A 248 9.66 6.94 -5.35
N ASN A 249 10.05 6.14 -4.35
CA ASN A 249 10.24 6.59 -2.97
C ASN A 249 11.71 6.79 -2.57
N GLU A 250 12.65 6.75 -3.51
CA GLU A 250 14.07 6.95 -3.18
C GLU A 250 14.30 8.35 -2.55
N PRO A 251 14.95 8.47 -1.39
CA PRO A 251 15.31 9.78 -0.83
C PRO A 251 16.15 10.65 -1.76
N LEU A 252 16.04 11.98 -1.61
CA LEU A 252 16.99 12.88 -2.27
C LEU A 252 18.41 12.67 -1.72
N PRO A 253 19.45 12.80 -2.55
CA PRO A 253 20.82 12.68 -2.10
C PRO A 253 21.15 13.77 -1.08
N LEU A 254 21.89 13.39 -0.04
CA LEU A 254 22.40 14.36 0.94
C LEU A 254 23.40 15.29 0.23
N PRO A 255 23.32 16.62 0.41
CA PRO A 255 24.18 17.56 -0.30
C PRO A 255 25.66 17.41 0.11
N ALA A 256 26.60 17.71 -0.78
CA ALA A 256 28.04 17.72 -0.48
C ALA A 256 28.46 19.04 0.20
N THR A 257 27.64 19.55 1.11
CA THR A 257 27.85 20.78 1.88
C THR A 257 28.20 20.46 3.33
N LYS A 258 28.66 21.45 4.11
CA LYS A 258 28.89 21.28 5.55
C LYS A 258 27.63 20.80 6.29
N GLU A 259 26.47 21.33 5.91
CA GLU A 259 25.17 20.91 6.44
C GLU A 259 24.85 19.46 6.07
N GLY A 260 25.10 19.06 4.81
CA GLY A 260 24.94 17.67 4.40
C GLY A 260 25.86 16.69 5.15
N GLU A 261 27.10 17.10 5.47
CA GLU A 261 28.00 16.31 6.31
C GLU A 261 27.51 16.18 7.77
N ILE A 262 26.92 17.24 8.32
CA ILE A 262 26.28 17.18 9.65
C ILE A 262 25.12 16.18 9.61
N ASN A 263 24.24 16.28 8.60
CA ASN A 263 23.11 15.36 8.43
C ASN A 263 23.57 13.90 8.27
N ARG A 264 24.65 13.64 7.52
CA ARG A 264 25.25 12.29 7.41
C ARG A 264 25.66 11.74 8.77
N ARG A 265 26.38 12.53 9.57
CA ARG A 265 26.85 12.12 10.91
C ARG A 265 25.68 11.86 11.87
N GLU A 266 24.62 12.66 11.78
CA GLU A 266 23.40 12.48 12.56
C GLU A 266 22.68 11.18 12.19
N LEU A 267 22.55 10.88 10.89
CA LEU A 267 21.98 9.62 10.41
C LEU A 267 22.80 8.41 10.86
N GLU A 268 24.13 8.48 10.80
CA GLU A 268 25.01 7.41 11.30
C GLU A 268 24.90 7.22 12.82
N LYS A 269 24.80 8.32 13.58
CA LYS A 269 24.54 8.27 15.03
C LYS A 269 23.19 7.61 15.29
N ARG A 270 22.15 8.03 14.59
CA ARG A 270 20.80 7.49 14.73
C ARG A 270 20.76 6.00 14.40
N ARG A 271 21.47 5.55 13.36
CA ARG A 271 21.62 4.13 13.02
C ARG A 271 22.16 3.32 14.20
N ARG A 272 23.22 3.80 14.86
CA ARG A 272 23.81 3.14 16.03
C ARG A 272 22.86 3.08 17.23
N GLU A 273 22.13 4.17 17.50
CA GLU A 273 21.11 4.19 18.55
C GLU A 273 20.01 3.16 18.31
N ILE A 274 19.56 3.03 17.06
CA ILE A 274 18.52 2.07 16.68
C ILE A 274 19.06 0.63 16.72
N ASP A 275 20.32 0.39 16.39
CA ASP A 275 20.95 -0.94 16.55
C ASP A 275 21.00 -1.38 18.03
N GLN A 276 21.24 -0.42 18.94
CA GLN A 276 21.19 -0.66 20.38
C GLN A 276 19.75 -0.96 20.83
N GLU A 277 18.78 -0.16 20.40
CA GLU A 277 17.35 -0.35 20.73
C GLU A 277 16.82 -1.70 20.21
N GLU A 278 17.21 -2.11 18.99
CA GLU A 278 16.91 -3.45 18.45
C GLU A 278 17.43 -4.55 19.37
N SER A 279 18.68 -4.44 19.81
CA SER A 279 19.33 -5.44 20.67
C SER A 279 18.65 -5.56 22.04
N GLU A 280 18.23 -4.44 22.61
CA GLU A 280 17.47 -4.40 23.87
C GLU A 280 16.10 -5.07 23.73
N ILE A 281 15.37 -4.76 22.66
CA ILE A 281 14.05 -5.36 22.39
C ILE A 281 14.19 -6.88 22.18
N LEU A 282 15.16 -7.32 21.38
CA LEU A 282 15.42 -8.75 21.18
C LEU A 282 15.76 -9.46 22.50
N GLY A 283 16.55 -8.81 23.36
CA GLY A 283 16.87 -9.33 24.69
C GLY A 283 15.66 -9.39 25.64
N LEU A 284 14.65 -8.53 25.45
CA LEU A 284 13.36 -8.62 26.16
C LEU A 284 12.49 -9.75 25.61
N CYS A 285 12.39 -9.87 24.28
CA CYS A 285 11.63 -10.94 23.62
C CYS A 285 12.11 -12.33 24.06
N ASP A 286 13.43 -12.52 24.18
CA ASP A 286 14.03 -13.80 24.61
C ASP A 286 13.64 -14.21 26.05
N ARG A 287 13.07 -13.30 26.87
CA ARG A 287 12.63 -13.56 28.25
C ARG A 287 11.12 -13.78 28.39
N LEU A 288 10.35 -13.55 27.32
CA LEU A 288 8.89 -13.64 27.35
C LEU A 288 8.43 -15.02 26.86
N ASN A 289 7.43 -15.57 27.54
CA ASN A 289 6.81 -16.83 27.20
C ASN A 289 5.64 -16.60 26.22
N PRO A 290 5.75 -17.08 24.98
CA PRO A 290 4.69 -16.95 23.98
C PRO A 290 3.51 -17.88 24.22
N ASP A 291 3.43 -18.65 25.31
CA ASP A 291 2.25 -19.41 25.76
C ASP A 291 1.48 -18.70 26.91
N ASN A 292 2.01 -17.60 27.45
CA ASN A 292 1.31 -16.77 28.44
C ASN A 292 0.61 -15.57 27.77
N PRO A 293 -0.73 -15.41 27.87
CA PRO A 293 -1.46 -14.36 27.15
C PRO A 293 -0.94 -12.93 27.38
N LYS A 294 -0.56 -12.58 28.62
CA LYS A 294 -0.05 -11.24 28.94
C LYS A 294 1.33 -10.99 28.33
N GLN A 295 2.19 -12.01 28.35
CA GLN A 295 3.54 -11.91 27.80
C GLN A 295 3.51 -11.97 26.27
N ALA A 296 2.53 -12.65 25.68
CA ALA A 296 2.31 -12.64 24.25
C ALA A 296 1.82 -11.31 23.72
N GLU A 297 0.88 -10.64 24.39
CA GLU A 297 0.51 -9.27 24.02
C GLU A 297 1.75 -8.35 24.05
N GLN A 298 2.64 -8.55 25.03
CA GLN A 298 3.91 -7.83 25.08
C GLN A 298 4.84 -8.20 23.92
N LEU A 299 4.89 -9.47 23.50
CA LEU A 299 5.64 -9.90 22.33
C LEU A 299 5.11 -9.27 21.04
N ASP A 300 3.79 -9.18 20.87
CA ASP A 300 3.18 -8.54 19.69
C ASP A 300 3.56 -7.06 19.60
N GLU A 301 3.55 -6.36 20.73
CA GLU A 301 4.00 -4.96 20.82
C GLU A 301 5.49 -4.80 20.48
N LEU A 302 6.34 -5.70 20.98
CA LEU A 302 7.77 -5.67 20.72
C LEU A 302 8.05 -6.05 19.26
N SER A 303 7.29 -6.98 18.69
CA SER A 303 7.36 -7.36 17.28
C SER A 303 7.00 -6.18 16.38
N ALA A 304 5.88 -5.51 16.65
CA ALA A 304 5.50 -4.31 15.91
C ALA A 304 6.56 -3.19 16.03
N LYS A 305 7.22 -3.08 17.20
CA LYS A 305 8.30 -2.12 17.41
C LYS A 305 9.58 -2.50 16.63
N LEU A 306 9.91 -3.79 16.53
CA LEU A 306 11.02 -4.27 15.70
C LEU A 306 10.77 -4.00 14.21
N ASP A 307 9.54 -4.21 13.73
CA ASP A 307 9.16 -3.88 12.35
C ASP A 307 9.37 -2.39 12.08
N GLN A 308 8.88 -1.52 12.97
CA GLN A 308 9.10 -0.08 12.88
C GLN A 308 10.59 0.28 12.85
N ILE A 309 11.40 -0.35 13.70
CA ILE A 309 12.86 -0.15 13.73
C ILE A 309 13.49 -0.56 12.40
N ASN A 310 13.09 -1.70 11.84
CA ASN A 310 13.60 -2.18 10.55
C ASN A 310 13.28 -1.20 9.41
N GLU A 311 12.06 -0.65 9.37
CA GLU A 311 11.67 0.38 8.40
C GLU A 311 12.56 1.63 8.52
N ILE A 312 12.81 2.11 9.74
CA ILE A 312 13.66 3.29 9.97
C ILE A 312 15.11 3.00 9.53
N LYS A 313 15.63 1.80 9.81
CA LYS A 313 16.96 1.40 9.32
C LYS A 313 17.04 1.41 7.80
N VAL A 314 16.03 0.87 7.12
CA VAL A 314 15.96 0.88 5.64
C VAL A 314 15.94 2.31 5.10
N ASP A 315 15.16 3.22 5.68
CA ASP A 315 15.12 4.63 5.27
C ASP A 315 16.49 5.32 5.47
N ILE A 316 17.12 5.14 6.64
CA ILE A 316 18.47 5.68 6.92
C ILE A 316 19.50 5.12 5.92
N GLU A 317 19.47 3.83 5.64
CA GLU A 317 20.38 3.19 4.69
C GLU A 317 20.22 3.75 3.28
N LYS A 318 18.99 4.00 2.83
CA LYS A 318 18.72 4.66 1.54
C LYS A 318 19.26 6.08 1.50
N GLN A 319 19.01 6.87 2.54
CA GLN A 319 19.53 8.24 2.63
C GLN A 319 21.05 8.27 2.58
N LEU A 320 21.72 7.37 3.32
CA LEU A 320 23.18 7.27 3.33
C LEU A 320 23.75 6.76 2.00
N ALA A 321 23.05 5.86 1.29
CA ALA A 321 23.51 5.30 0.02
C ALA A 321 23.23 6.20 -1.19
N SER A 322 22.37 7.22 -1.05
CA SER A 322 21.97 8.15 -2.12
C SER A 322 23.12 9.11 -2.48
N HIS A 323 24.11 8.59 -3.22
CA HIS A 323 25.28 9.34 -3.70
C HIS A 323 25.24 9.63 -5.20
N LYS A 324 24.27 9.08 -5.94
CA LYS A 324 24.12 9.23 -7.39
C LYS A 324 22.67 9.53 -7.75
N PRO A 325 22.40 10.24 -8.87
CA PRO A 325 21.04 10.41 -9.37
C PRO A 325 20.37 9.03 -9.49
N SER A 326 19.31 8.88 -8.70
CA SER A 326 18.62 7.63 -8.45
C SER A 326 17.99 7.05 -9.72
N ALA A 327 17.93 5.72 -9.78
CA ALA A 327 17.02 5.03 -10.67
C ALA A 327 15.59 5.15 -10.14
N ILE A 328 14.95 6.27 -10.48
CA ILE A 328 13.53 6.54 -10.24
C ILE A 328 12.74 5.98 -11.43
N ASP A 329 11.56 5.47 -11.16
CA ASP A 329 10.61 5.01 -12.16
C ASP A 329 9.90 6.16 -12.87
N PHE A 330 10.65 6.92 -13.67
CA PHE A 330 10.10 8.00 -14.48
C PHE A 330 9.09 7.51 -15.53
N GLU A 331 9.16 6.25 -15.95
CA GLU A 331 8.17 5.65 -16.85
C GLU A 331 6.78 5.62 -16.21
N GLN A 332 6.66 5.19 -14.94
CA GLN A 332 5.38 5.22 -14.22
C GLN A 332 4.90 6.66 -13.94
N LEU A 333 5.80 7.58 -13.58
CA LEU A 333 5.43 8.98 -13.31
C LEU A 333 4.95 9.69 -14.58
N GLU A 334 5.63 9.44 -15.71
CA GLU A 334 5.23 9.95 -17.02
C GLU A 334 3.91 9.32 -17.47
N TRP A 335 3.74 8.01 -17.26
CA TRP A 335 2.47 7.32 -17.49
C TRP A 335 1.34 8.00 -16.69
N LEU A 336 1.51 8.24 -15.40
CA LEU A 336 0.49 8.90 -14.58
C LEU A 336 0.17 10.30 -15.11
N LYS A 337 1.20 11.08 -15.46
CA LYS A 337 1.03 12.42 -16.04
C LYS A 337 0.16 12.37 -17.29
N GLN A 338 0.51 11.50 -18.25
CA GLN A 338 -0.23 11.38 -19.51
C GLN A 338 -1.66 10.91 -19.28
N ARG A 339 -1.87 9.91 -18.41
CA ARG A 339 -3.20 9.41 -18.09
C ARG A 339 -4.09 10.44 -17.40
N LEU A 340 -3.54 11.27 -16.52
CA LEU A 340 -4.30 12.35 -15.92
C LEU A 340 -4.67 13.43 -16.94
N ILE A 341 -3.76 13.77 -17.86
CA ILE A 341 -4.05 14.71 -18.96
C ILE A 341 -5.18 14.15 -19.83
N GLU A 342 -5.06 12.92 -20.32
CA GLU A 342 -6.09 12.22 -21.11
C GLU A 342 -7.43 12.19 -20.37
N SER A 343 -7.39 11.85 -19.09
CA SER A 343 -8.56 11.83 -18.21
C SER A 343 -9.25 13.20 -18.13
N TRP A 344 -8.51 14.30 -18.06
CA TRP A 344 -9.05 15.67 -18.10
C TRP A 344 -9.66 16.06 -19.45
N HIS A 345 -9.17 15.48 -20.55
CA HIS A 345 -9.72 15.69 -21.89
C HIS A 345 -10.91 14.79 -22.22
N THR A 346 -11.23 13.80 -21.38
CA THR A 346 -12.33 12.86 -21.61
C THR A 346 -13.61 13.38 -20.95
N SER A 347 -14.62 13.73 -21.76
CA SER A 347 -15.89 14.34 -21.29
C SER A 347 -16.67 13.48 -20.31
N ASP A 348 -16.56 12.16 -20.44
CA ASP A 348 -17.29 11.19 -19.62
C ASP A 348 -16.63 10.99 -18.26
N VAL A 349 -15.40 11.49 -18.07
CA VAL A 349 -14.71 11.45 -16.79
C VAL A 349 -15.13 12.62 -15.93
N ARG A 350 -15.68 12.27 -14.78
CA ARG A 350 -16.24 13.19 -13.80
C ARG A 350 -15.38 13.27 -12.54
N GLY A 351 -14.62 12.22 -12.22
CA GLY A 351 -13.67 12.24 -11.10
C GLY A 351 -12.45 11.36 -11.30
N ARG A 352 -11.42 11.60 -10.49
CA ARG A 352 -10.08 11.00 -10.56
C ARG A 352 -9.60 10.63 -9.16
N ILE A 353 -9.36 9.34 -8.96
CA ILE A 353 -8.89 8.77 -7.70
C ILE A 353 -7.53 8.13 -7.91
N ILE A 354 -6.57 8.42 -7.03
CA ILE A 354 -5.26 7.76 -7.02
C ILE A 354 -5.15 6.89 -5.77
N TYR A 355 -4.56 5.70 -5.88
CA TYR A 355 -4.22 4.89 -4.70
C TYR A 355 -2.86 4.19 -4.83
N PHE A 356 -2.10 4.19 -3.74
CA PHE A 356 -0.74 3.65 -3.65
C PHE A 356 -0.31 3.48 -2.19
N HIS A 357 0.80 2.79 -1.93
CA HIS A 357 1.16 2.45 -0.56
C HIS A 357 1.68 3.61 0.31
N HIS A 358 2.80 4.25 -0.05
CA HIS A 358 3.45 5.26 0.80
C HIS A 358 2.73 6.62 0.74
N PRO A 359 2.18 7.16 1.83
CA PRO A 359 1.43 8.42 1.79
C PRO A 359 2.34 9.64 1.56
N PRO A 360 1.97 10.61 0.72
CA PRO A 360 2.72 11.86 0.57
C PRO A 360 2.51 12.83 1.75
N TYR A 361 1.38 12.70 2.45
CA TYR A 361 1.03 13.48 3.65
C TYR A 361 0.51 12.53 4.71
N VAL A 362 1.01 12.66 5.94
CA VAL A 362 0.65 11.79 7.06
C VAL A 362 1.06 12.45 8.37
N THR A 363 0.25 12.31 9.43
CA THR A 363 0.62 12.78 10.78
C THR A 363 0.85 11.64 11.77
N GLU A 364 0.82 10.38 11.32
CA GLU A 364 1.34 9.25 12.10
C GLU A 364 2.79 9.52 12.56
N SER A 365 3.06 9.16 13.81
CA SER A 365 4.26 9.52 14.57
C SER A 365 5.61 9.21 13.92
N ASN A 366 5.69 8.23 13.03
CA ASN A 366 6.93 7.76 12.44
C ASN A 366 7.06 8.10 10.97
N LYS A 367 5.98 8.03 10.19
CA LYS A 367 6.03 8.19 8.73
C LYS A 367 6.15 9.64 8.27
N TRP A 368 5.70 10.62 9.07
CA TRP A 368 5.52 12.01 8.64
C TRP A 368 6.79 12.73 8.17
N HIS A 369 7.95 12.35 8.72
CA HIS A 369 9.26 12.94 8.42
C HIS A 369 10.21 11.96 7.73
N GLN A 370 9.73 10.78 7.33
CA GLN A 370 10.58 9.83 6.60
C GLN A 370 11.00 10.40 5.25
N ALA A 371 12.26 10.17 4.87
CA ALA A 371 12.76 10.70 3.61
C ALA A 371 12.05 10.06 2.42
N GLN A 372 11.63 8.80 2.52
CA GLN A 372 10.76 8.15 1.52
C GLN A 372 9.42 8.88 1.33
N THR A 373 8.72 9.21 2.42
CA THR A 373 7.46 9.99 2.41
C THR A 373 7.63 11.33 1.71
N LEU A 374 8.68 12.07 2.06
CA LEU A 374 8.97 13.39 1.47
C LEU A 374 9.31 13.27 -0.03
N ALA A 375 10.01 12.20 -0.42
CA ALA A 375 10.38 11.99 -1.81
C ALA A 375 9.17 11.61 -2.68
N VAL A 376 8.24 10.81 -2.16
CA VAL A 376 6.94 10.53 -2.81
C VAL A 376 6.15 11.83 -3.00
N ARG A 377 6.03 12.67 -1.96
CA ARG A 377 5.36 13.98 -2.05
C ARG A 377 5.96 14.84 -3.16
N ARG A 378 7.28 15.06 -3.15
CA ARG A 378 7.96 15.91 -4.13
C ARG A 378 7.73 15.44 -5.57
N ARG A 379 7.78 14.13 -5.81
CA ARG A 379 7.59 13.56 -7.15
C ARG A 379 6.16 13.63 -7.64
N LEU A 380 5.18 13.38 -6.76
CA LEU A 380 3.77 13.55 -7.11
C LEU A 380 3.42 15.01 -7.33
N ARG A 381 3.92 15.92 -6.50
CA ARG A 381 3.80 17.37 -6.70
C ARG A 381 4.29 17.77 -8.09
N ALA A 382 5.52 17.39 -8.45
CA ALA A 382 6.08 17.70 -9.75
C ALA A 382 5.26 17.10 -10.92
N CYS A 383 4.73 15.89 -10.74
CA CYS A 383 3.83 15.27 -11.71
C CYS A 383 2.52 16.08 -11.86
N PHE A 384 1.89 16.45 -10.74
CA PHE A 384 0.66 17.25 -10.75
C PHE A 384 0.88 18.65 -11.31
N ASP A 385 2.01 19.30 -11.02
CA ASP A 385 2.37 20.59 -11.61
C ASP A 385 2.49 20.49 -13.13
N ALA A 386 3.12 19.42 -13.62
CA ALA A 386 3.23 19.16 -15.04
C ALA A 386 1.87 18.86 -15.70
N VAL A 387 0.95 18.18 -15.00
CA VAL A 387 -0.44 18.00 -15.47
C VAL A 387 -1.15 19.35 -15.49
N ALA A 388 -1.13 20.10 -14.40
CA ALA A 388 -1.78 21.41 -14.25
C ALA A 388 -1.37 22.39 -15.34
N LEU A 389 -0.08 22.40 -15.70
CA LEU A 389 0.45 23.21 -16.80
C LEU A 389 -0.18 22.84 -18.15
N GLN A 390 -0.43 21.55 -18.40
CA GLN A 390 -0.97 21.06 -19.67
C GLN A 390 -2.49 21.22 -19.75
N VAL A 391 -3.22 20.94 -18.67
CA VAL A 391 -4.69 21.02 -18.66
C VAL A 391 -5.19 22.45 -18.45
N GLY A 392 -4.38 23.32 -17.85
CA GLY A 392 -4.67 24.75 -17.67
C GLY A 392 -6.07 25.01 -17.08
N SER A 393 -6.87 25.78 -17.80
CA SER A 393 -8.21 26.18 -17.38
C SER A 393 -9.26 25.06 -17.40
N LEU A 394 -8.95 23.88 -17.94
CA LEU A 394 -9.87 22.73 -17.95
C LEU A 394 -10.25 22.27 -16.55
N THR A 395 -9.38 22.52 -15.56
CA THR A 395 -9.66 22.16 -14.16
C THR A 395 -10.79 22.97 -13.56
N GLN A 396 -11.08 24.16 -14.08
CA GLN A 396 -12.08 25.09 -13.54
C GLN A 396 -11.90 25.35 -12.03
N GLY A 397 -10.65 25.36 -11.56
CA GLY A 397 -10.31 25.55 -10.15
C GLY A 397 -10.43 24.29 -9.28
N ARG A 398 -10.78 23.13 -9.86
CA ARG A 398 -10.72 21.84 -9.18
C ARG A 398 -9.27 21.38 -9.01
N SER A 399 -8.99 20.63 -7.94
CA SER A 399 -7.73 19.91 -7.80
C SER A 399 -7.53 18.91 -8.93
N ILE A 400 -6.27 18.62 -9.29
CA ILE A 400 -5.91 17.70 -10.38
C ILE A 400 -6.51 16.30 -10.19
N VAL A 401 -6.67 15.90 -8.94
CA VAL A 401 -7.33 14.67 -8.50
C VAL A 401 -8.31 14.98 -7.37
N ASP A 402 -9.40 14.22 -7.29
CA ASP A 402 -10.44 14.47 -6.29
C ASP A 402 -10.10 13.79 -4.95
N LEU A 403 -9.46 12.62 -4.99
CA LEU A 403 -9.15 11.82 -3.80
C LEU A 403 -7.88 10.97 -3.98
N ILE A 404 -7.07 10.89 -2.92
CA ILE A 404 -5.91 9.99 -2.82
C ILE A 404 -6.11 9.00 -1.68
N PHE A 405 -5.89 7.71 -1.92
CA PHE A 405 -5.86 6.67 -0.88
C PHE A 405 -4.47 6.10 -0.66
N ASN A 406 -4.07 5.96 0.60
CA ASN A 406 -2.78 5.39 0.97
C ASN A 406 -2.83 4.38 2.11
N GLY A 407 -1.75 3.62 2.28
CA GLY A 407 -1.50 2.74 3.42
C GLY A 407 -0.27 3.20 4.21
N HIS A 408 0.60 2.26 4.57
CA HIS A 408 1.93 2.39 5.18
C HIS A 408 1.95 2.94 6.62
N ALA A 409 1.15 3.96 6.89
CA ALA A 409 0.89 4.43 8.23
C ALA A 409 -0.27 3.64 8.82
N HIS A 410 0.01 2.92 9.91
CA HIS A 410 -0.95 2.01 10.53
C HIS A 410 -2.02 2.78 11.33
N CYS A 411 -2.85 3.53 10.63
CA CYS A 411 -3.96 4.30 11.14
C CYS A 411 -5.02 4.46 10.04
N LEU A 412 -6.18 4.98 10.44
CA LEU A 412 -7.06 5.68 9.52
C LEU A 412 -6.86 7.18 9.73
N GLU A 413 -6.59 7.90 8.65
CA GLU A 413 -6.40 9.34 8.70
C GLU A 413 -7.06 10.02 7.49
N TYR A 414 -7.81 11.09 7.71
CA TYR A 414 -8.26 11.99 6.64
C TYR A 414 -7.48 13.30 6.76
N LEU A 415 -6.76 13.64 5.71
CA LEU A 415 -6.02 14.87 5.54
C LEU A 415 -6.58 15.67 4.38
N ARG A 416 -6.54 17.00 4.52
CA ARG A 416 -6.74 17.92 3.40
C ARG A 416 -5.49 18.76 3.22
N THR A 417 -4.93 18.79 2.02
CA THR A 417 -3.79 19.67 1.75
C THR A 417 -4.22 21.12 1.77
N ALA A 418 -3.36 21.98 2.31
CA ALA A 418 -3.58 23.42 2.34
C ALA A 418 -3.27 24.04 0.97
N ASP A 419 -3.20 25.36 0.90
CA ASP A 419 -2.58 26.03 -0.24
C ASP A 419 -1.05 25.81 -0.18
N THR A 420 -0.60 24.82 -0.93
CA THR A 420 0.82 24.51 -1.09
C THR A 420 1.45 25.35 -2.18
N GLY A 421 0.76 26.28 -2.83
CA GLY A 421 1.28 27.02 -4.00
C GLY A 421 1.70 26.14 -5.18
N TYR A 422 1.36 24.85 -5.15
CA TYR A 422 1.60 23.87 -6.22
C TYR A 422 0.29 23.13 -6.51
N ALA A 423 0.27 22.31 -7.56
CA ALA A 423 -0.90 21.57 -7.99
C ALA A 423 -1.32 20.43 -7.03
N ASP A 424 -0.54 20.17 -5.97
CA ASP A 424 -0.93 19.30 -4.85
C ASP A 424 -1.76 20.02 -3.76
N SER A 425 -2.24 21.24 -4.03
CA SER A 425 -3.11 22.01 -3.13
C SER A 425 -4.56 21.50 -3.08
N HIS A 426 -5.19 21.64 -1.91
CA HIS A 426 -6.60 21.35 -1.65
C HIS A 426 -7.09 19.92 -1.96
N ILE A 427 -6.16 18.97 -2.08
CA ILE A 427 -6.44 17.55 -2.31
C ILE A 427 -6.89 16.87 -1.02
N ASN A 428 -7.84 15.97 -1.17
CA ASN A 428 -8.25 15.06 -0.10
C ASN A 428 -7.38 13.80 -0.12
N CYS A 429 -6.80 13.47 1.03
CA CYS A 429 -5.97 12.28 1.21
C CYS A 429 -6.54 11.45 2.35
N ILE A 430 -6.82 10.16 2.10
CA ILE A 430 -7.28 9.21 3.12
C ILE A 430 -6.24 8.09 3.24
N ILE A 431 -5.67 7.97 4.43
CA ILE A 431 -4.82 6.84 4.81
C ILE A 431 -5.72 5.77 5.41
N SER A 432 -5.63 4.54 4.90
CA SER A 432 -6.38 3.37 5.35
C SER A 432 -5.45 2.20 5.67
N GLY A 433 -4.32 2.46 6.35
CA GLY A 433 -3.36 1.42 6.78
C GLY A 433 -3.68 0.79 8.13
N GLY A 434 -4.82 1.11 8.74
CA GLY A 434 -5.25 0.56 10.02
C GLY A 434 -5.98 -0.78 9.93
N SER A 435 -5.89 -1.55 8.83
CA SER A 435 -6.82 -2.66 8.59
C SER A 435 -6.34 -4.03 9.11
N GLY A 436 -5.11 -4.16 9.60
CA GLY A 436 -4.62 -5.44 10.14
C GLY A 436 -3.36 -5.35 10.99
N HIS A 437 -2.41 -4.48 10.65
CA HIS A 437 -1.20 -4.28 11.46
C HIS A 437 -1.45 -3.36 12.67
N PHE A 438 -0.54 -3.45 13.63
CA PHE A 438 -0.63 -2.80 14.93
C PHE A 438 -0.77 -1.27 14.79
N PRO A 439 -1.87 -0.66 15.29
CA PRO A 439 -2.14 0.75 15.10
C PRO A 439 -1.08 1.66 15.74
N ARG A 440 -0.79 2.78 15.08
CA ARG A 440 0.22 3.75 15.51
C ARG A 440 -0.41 5.07 15.97
N ARG A 441 0.37 5.88 16.69
CA ARG A 441 -0.10 7.14 17.30
C ARG A 441 0.05 8.29 16.30
N GLN A 442 -0.76 9.33 16.47
CA GLN A 442 -0.47 10.62 15.85
C GLN A 442 0.80 11.20 16.49
N ARG A 443 1.56 11.97 15.72
CA ARG A 443 2.74 12.72 16.19
C ARG A 443 2.37 13.74 17.27
N LYS A 444 3.35 14.14 18.08
CA LYS A 444 3.12 15.02 19.25
C LYS A 444 2.89 16.48 18.86
N GLU A 445 3.41 16.88 17.72
CA GLU A 445 3.27 18.21 17.11
C GLU A 445 1.82 18.49 16.66
N GLY A 446 0.96 17.47 16.67
CA GLY A 446 -0.46 17.60 16.38
C GLY A 446 -0.78 17.50 14.89
N ARG A 447 -1.95 18.04 14.54
CA ARG A 447 -2.63 17.79 13.27
C ARG A 447 -2.10 18.55 12.04
N GLU A 448 -1.31 19.60 12.22
CA GLU A 448 -0.93 20.51 11.13
C GLU A 448 0.46 20.19 10.55
N LEU A 449 0.54 19.80 9.29
CA LEU A 449 1.84 19.59 8.63
C LEU A 449 2.42 20.91 8.14
N MET A 450 3.68 21.15 8.45
CA MET A 450 4.46 22.32 8.04
C MET A 450 5.63 21.88 7.14
N GLU A 451 5.98 22.69 6.14
CA GLU A 451 7.15 22.47 5.28
C GLU A 451 7.87 23.80 5.05
N THR A 452 9.20 23.75 5.06
CA THR A 452 10.06 24.90 4.79
C THR A 452 10.44 24.90 3.32
N PHE A 453 10.26 26.05 2.66
CA PHE A 453 10.56 26.23 1.24
C PHE A 453 11.81 27.11 1.11
N GLU A 454 12.89 26.51 0.61
CA GLU A 454 14.19 27.19 0.43
C GLU A 454 14.21 28.11 -0.80
N GLU A 455 13.28 27.93 -1.72
CA GLU A 455 13.19 28.68 -2.99
C GLU A 455 12.62 30.10 -2.83
N ILE A 456 12.15 30.47 -1.63
CA ILE A 456 11.55 31.78 -1.32
C ILE A 456 12.45 32.52 -0.34
N ASP A 457 12.78 33.77 -0.67
CA ASP A 457 13.64 34.63 0.13
C ASP A 457 13.10 34.74 1.58
N GLY A 458 13.95 34.40 2.57
CA GLY A 458 13.60 34.31 3.99
C GLY A 458 13.01 32.98 4.49
N SER A 459 13.14 31.88 3.73
CA SER A 459 12.84 30.49 4.15
C SER A 459 11.58 30.33 5.00
N LYS A 460 10.45 30.80 4.46
CA LYS A 460 9.17 30.75 5.18
C LYS A 460 8.65 29.32 5.29
N SER A 461 8.53 28.83 6.53
CA SER A 461 7.74 27.65 6.85
C SER A 461 6.26 27.94 6.60
N ARG A 462 5.56 27.06 5.88
CA ARG A 462 4.12 27.18 5.65
C ARG A 462 3.40 25.88 5.95
N LYS A 463 2.12 26.01 6.27
CA LYS A 463 1.23 24.87 6.43
C LYS A 463 0.95 24.23 5.07
N ILE A 464 1.05 22.91 4.99
CA ILE A 464 0.83 22.14 3.76
C ILE A 464 -0.35 21.18 3.84
N ALA A 465 -0.80 20.79 5.04
CA ALA A 465 -1.97 19.94 5.22
C ALA A 465 -2.50 19.99 6.65
N ASP A 466 -3.79 19.70 6.79
CA ASP A 466 -4.49 19.55 8.07
C ASP A 466 -5.05 18.14 8.20
N SER A 467 -4.73 17.46 9.30
CA SER A 467 -5.38 16.20 9.69
C SER A 467 -6.75 16.50 10.31
N LEU A 468 -7.80 16.06 9.63
CA LEU A 468 -9.20 16.33 9.97
C LEU A 468 -9.86 15.17 10.72
N LEU A 469 -9.38 13.95 10.50
CA LEU A 469 -9.73 12.76 11.27
C LEU A 469 -8.47 11.93 11.48
N TYR A 470 -8.23 11.48 12.71
CA TYR A 470 -7.17 10.52 13.02
C TYR A 470 -7.73 9.42 13.92
N VAL A 471 -7.58 8.17 13.50
CA VAL A 471 -7.95 6.98 14.25
C VAL A 471 -6.74 6.06 14.30
N GLY A 472 -6.10 6.00 15.46
CA GLY A 472 -4.95 5.16 15.71
C GLY A 472 -4.81 4.87 17.19
N ARG A 473 -3.66 4.32 17.60
CA ARG A 473 -3.45 3.89 18.99
C ARG A 473 -3.59 5.05 19.97
N GLU A 474 -4.36 4.83 21.03
CA GLU A 474 -4.59 5.79 22.12
C GLU A 474 -4.35 5.18 23.51
N GLY A 475 -4.19 6.05 24.51
CA GLY A 475 -4.07 5.65 25.92
C GLY A 475 -2.76 4.92 26.27
N TYR A 476 -2.65 4.45 27.51
CA TYR A 476 -1.54 3.62 28.00
C TYR A 476 -2.11 2.40 28.71
N LYS A 477 -1.29 1.37 28.98
CA LYS A 477 -1.76 0.21 29.74
C LYS A 477 -2.29 0.67 31.11
N PRO A 478 -3.46 0.17 31.58
CA PRO A 478 -4.30 -0.89 31.00
C PRO A 478 -5.38 -0.40 30.01
N HIS A 479 -5.62 0.89 29.88
CA HIS A 479 -6.69 1.49 29.05
C HIS A 479 -6.24 1.78 27.60
N ARG A 480 -5.33 0.97 27.07
CA ARG A 480 -4.81 1.15 25.72
C ARG A 480 -5.89 0.75 24.71
N ARG A 481 -6.10 1.60 23.71
CA ARG A 481 -7.07 1.38 22.63
C ARG A 481 -6.32 1.11 21.34
N LEU A 482 -6.69 0.04 20.65
CA LEU A 482 -6.14 -0.37 19.36
C LEU A 482 -7.28 -0.39 18.34
N PRO A 483 -7.58 0.76 17.70
CA PRO A 483 -8.60 0.82 16.68
C PRO A 483 -8.06 0.32 15.34
N TYR A 484 -8.68 -0.70 14.80
CA TYR A 484 -8.50 -1.16 13.43
C TYR A 484 -9.65 -0.65 12.58
N SER A 485 -9.45 -0.44 11.28
CA SER A 485 -10.45 0.24 10.45
C SER A 485 -10.44 -0.17 8.99
N PHE A 486 -11.59 0.07 8.35
CA PHE A 486 -11.73 0.17 6.91
C PHE A 486 -12.64 1.36 6.57
N VAL A 487 -12.65 1.75 5.30
CA VAL A 487 -13.49 2.85 4.83
C VAL A 487 -14.40 2.36 3.72
N ARG A 488 -15.68 2.72 3.78
CA ARG A 488 -16.59 2.63 2.65
C ARG A 488 -16.75 4.01 2.01
N ILE A 489 -16.78 4.05 0.70
CA ILE A 489 -16.96 5.24 -0.11
C ILE A 489 -18.24 5.07 -0.91
N ASP A 490 -19.20 5.98 -0.76
CA ASP A 490 -20.34 6.09 -1.67
C ASP A 490 -20.11 7.25 -2.64
N VAL A 491 -20.01 6.93 -3.93
CA VAL A 491 -19.86 7.89 -5.03
C VAL A 491 -21.25 8.33 -5.49
N GLN A 492 -21.52 9.64 -5.48
CA GLN A 492 -22.78 10.21 -5.95
C GLN A 492 -22.69 10.76 -7.37
N SER A 493 -23.77 10.73 -8.14
CA SER A 493 -23.94 11.03 -9.57
C SER A 493 -23.70 12.46 -10.08
N GLY A 494 -23.10 13.38 -9.30
CA GLY A 494 -22.73 14.74 -9.76
C GLY A 494 -21.44 14.88 -10.60
N SER A 495 -21.24 16.01 -11.29
CA SER A 495 -19.95 16.37 -11.91
C SER A 495 -19.53 17.78 -11.46
N PRO A 496 -18.59 17.94 -10.52
CA PRO A 496 -17.79 16.88 -9.89
C PRO A 496 -18.63 15.91 -9.02
N PRO A 497 -18.19 14.65 -8.88
CA PRO A 497 -18.81 13.69 -7.96
C PRO A 497 -18.64 14.17 -6.52
N LYS A 498 -19.61 13.84 -5.67
CA LYS A 498 -19.47 13.92 -4.22
C LYS A 498 -19.14 12.54 -3.68
N PHE A 499 -18.26 12.48 -2.69
CA PHE A 499 -17.86 11.23 -2.04
C PHE A 499 -18.34 11.24 -0.59
N ILE A 500 -19.23 10.31 -0.24
CA ILE A 500 -19.60 10.09 1.17
C ILE A 500 -18.62 9.08 1.74
N ILE A 501 -17.80 9.55 2.67
CA ILE A 501 -16.80 8.74 3.36
C ILE A 501 -17.42 8.18 4.63
N ARG A 502 -17.41 6.86 4.78
CA ARG A 502 -17.98 6.13 5.92
C ARG A 502 -16.90 5.29 6.59
N PRO A 503 -16.28 5.79 7.66
CA PRO A 503 -15.31 5.01 8.41
C PRO A 503 -15.97 4.00 9.35
N PHE A 504 -15.38 2.81 9.42
CA PHE A 504 -15.77 1.76 10.34
C PHE A 504 -14.57 1.33 11.16
N VAL A 505 -14.77 1.12 12.46
CA VAL A 505 -13.70 0.82 13.41
C VAL A 505 -14.07 -0.41 14.24
N ALA A 506 -13.18 -1.40 14.26
CA ALA A 506 -13.15 -2.47 15.25
C ALA A 506 -12.06 -2.12 16.27
N GLU A 507 -12.46 -1.76 17.48
CA GLU A 507 -11.55 -1.31 18.54
C GLU A 507 -11.34 -2.39 19.58
N ARG A 508 -10.05 -2.70 19.85
CA ARG A 508 -9.65 -3.58 20.93
C ARG A 508 -9.18 -2.80 22.16
N VAL A 509 -9.72 -3.14 23.33
CA VAL A 509 -9.29 -2.66 24.66
C VAL A 509 -9.09 -3.86 25.58
N GLY A 510 -7.84 -4.22 25.85
CA GLY A 510 -7.53 -5.51 26.48
C GLY A 510 -7.96 -6.66 25.57
N GLU A 511 -8.77 -7.58 26.09
CA GLU A 511 -9.34 -8.73 25.35
C GLU A 511 -10.71 -8.40 24.72
N ASN A 512 -11.27 -7.22 25.00
CA ASN A 512 -12.60 -6.85 24.55
C ASN A 512 -12.55 -6.15 23.18
N TRP A 513 -13.44 -6.56 22.29
CA TRP A 513 -13.66 -5.94 20.99
C TRP A 513 -14.99 -5.18 20.98
N SER A 514 -14.99 -4.01 20.34
CA SER A 514 -16.19 -3.23 20.09
C SER A 514 -16.15 -2.62 18.71
N ASP A 515 -17.27 -2.70 18.01
CA ASP A 515 -17.41 -2.18 16.66
C ASP A 515 -18.18 -0.86 16.68
N ARG A 516 -17.73 0.11 15.89
CA ARG A 516 -18.45 1.38 15.71
C ARG A 516 -18.35 1.88 14.27
N ALA A 517 -19.47 2.35 13.74
CA ALA A 517 -19.48 3.24 12.59
C ALA A 517 -19.19 4.66 13.07
N MET A 518 -18.29 5.36 12.39
CA MET A 518 -18.03 6.77 12.67
C MET A 518 -19.00 7.66 11.89
N GLU A 519 -19.08 8.93 12.29
CA GLU A 519 -19.84 9.92 11.53
C GLU A 519 -19.32 10.00 10.10
N ALA A 520 -20.24 9.90 9.15
CA ALA A 520 -19.92 10.03 7.74
C ALA A 520 -19.69 11.49 7.38
N PHE A 521 -18.75 11.75 6.48
CA PHE A 521 -18.48 13.10 5.99
C PHE A 521 -18.45 13.12 4.46
N VAL A 522 -18.74 14.28 3.89
CA VAL A 522 -18.80 14.47 2.44
C VAL A 522 -17.56 15.21 1.98
N ILE A 523 -16.94 14.69 0.93
CA ILE A 523 -15.86 15.32 0.17
C ILE A 523 -16.41 15.80 -1.18
#